data_AF-A0A6J7JZI4-F1
#
_entry.id   AF-A0A6J7JZI4-F1
#
_cell.length_a   1.000
_cell.length_b   1.000
_cell.length_c   1.000
_cell.angle_alpha   90.00
_cell.angle_beta   90.00
_cell.angle_gamma   90.00
#
_symmetry.space_group_name_H-M   'P 1'
#
loop_
_entity.id
_entity.type
_entity.pdbx_description
1 polymer ?
#
loop_
_entity_poly.entity_id
_entity_poly.type
_entity_poly.pdbx_seq_one_letter_code
_entity_poly.pdbx_strand_id
1 'polypeptide(L)'
;MREPGEVGERLKLNSMCGVNLAAHALMNAGQSIRHIHGNADEPNVRSAIKDALAGKLPEASTPKLKVGELGSESDVAKSLAWLKGKKIGAVGEAPIGFTPCVFDGEQLRKYFGLDVRAITIEDTFGRIAEVKEEQRELAYAGALAAQPSLAAVNVDEAKKVYGVEVALDEWRAEESLDAIAIRCWPEFPTDLGACICSSLGRLSDRGTVTTCERDVLGAVTMMVCESLGSDENYLVDIVDLDAAKGLIRLWHCGSAATKLAADPKNATQSIHCNRKLGVAGNFPLKTGPVTLFRIDRDVDPSNRTGLRMVVSRGESIPAPNHFQGNTATVITEPDAAALVNGIVTGGYPHHLVISWIDVRPGIRQMAKMLGIPLTEW
;
A
#
# COMPACT_ATOMS: atom_id res chain seq x y z
N MET A 1 10.42 4.59 16.68
CA MET A 1 11.88 4.39 16.83
C MET A 1 12.47 4.36 15.44
N ARG A 2 13.78 4.60 15.28
CA ARG A 2 14.39 4.47 13.94
C ARG A 2 14.48 2.99 13.58
N GLU A 3 14.33 2.68 12.30
CA GLU A 3 14.47 1.32 11.83
C GLU A 3 15.95 0.87 11.89
N PRO A 4 16.30 -0.20 12.61
CA PRO A 4 17.67 -0.68 12.70
C PRO A 4 17.98 -1.72 11.61
N GLY A 5 19.26 -1.93 11.35
CA GLY A 5 19.74 -2.97 10.44
C GLY A 5 20.54 -2.41 9.28
N GLU A 6 21.11 -3.32 8.52
CA GLU A 6 21.88 -2.99 7.33
C GLU A 6 20.99 -2.94 6.08
N VAL A 7 21.45 -2.21 5.06
CA VAL A 7 20.80 -2.15 3.76
C VAL A 7 20.65 -3.56 3.18
N GLY A 8 19.43 -3.93 2.78
CA GLY A 8 19.11 -5.23 2.22
C GLY A 8 18.73 -6.30 3.25
N GLU A 9 18.73 -5.97 4.54
CA GLU A 9 18.09 -6.82 5.56
C GLU A 9 16.55 -6.68 5.53
N ARG A 10 15.85 -7.55 6.27
CA ARG A 10 14.40 -7.37 6.49
C ARG A 10 14.14 -6.17 7.40
N LEU A 11 12.94 -5.59 7.29
CA LEU A 11 12.41 -4.73 8.35
C LEU A 11 12.34 -5.50 9.68
N LYS A 12 12.84 -4.88 10.75
CA LYS A 12 12.95 -5.46 12.09
C LYS A 12 11.86 -4.92 13.02
N LEU A 13 11.78 -3.60 13.18
CA LEU A 13 10.82 -2.97 14.09
C LEU A 13 9.50 -2.66 13.40
N ASN A 14 9.55 -2.20 12.15
CA ASN A 14 8.42 -1.67 11.42
C ASN A 14 7.61 -0.63 12.24
N SER A 15 8.34 0.21 13.00
CA SER A 15 7.71 1.01 14.06
C SER A 15 6.85 2.16 13.52
N MET A 16 7.13 2.61 12.29
CA MET A 16 6.31 3.59 11.58
C MET A 16 4.93 3.02 11.22
N CYS A 17 4.86 1.83 10.62
CA CYS A 17 3.59 1.14 10.39
C CYS A 17 2.80 0.96 11.70
N GLY A 18 3.48 0.50 12.76
CA GLY A 18 2.86 0.31 14.08
C GLY A 18 2.28 1.60 14.67
N VAL A 19 3.02 2.71 14.64
CA VAL A 19 2.51 4.00 15.16
C VAL A 19 1.37 4.56 14.31
N ASN A 20 1.43 4.38 12.99
CA ASN A 20 0.36 4.78 12.08
C ASN A 20 -0.94 4.00 12.33
N LEU A 21 -0.86 2.67 12.47
CA LEU A 21 -2.01 1.82 12.81
C LEU A 21 -2.62 2.23 14.15
N ALA A 22 -1.78 2.44 15.17
CA ALA A 22 -2.22 2.91 16.48
C ALA A 22 -2.88 4.29 16.39
N ALA A 23 -2.29 5.23 15.65
CA ALA A 23 -2.83 6.57 15.49
C ALA A 23 -4.19 6.58 14.78
N HIS A 24 -4.34 5.80 13.70
CA HIS A 24 -5.62 5.66 13.01
C HIS A 24 -6.69 5.04 13.93
N ALA A 25 -6.35 4.00 14.70
CA ALA A 25 -7.27 3.40 15.67
C ALA A 25 -7.68 4.38 16.79
N LEU A 26 -6.72 5.14 17.32
CA LEU A 26 -6.96 6.15 18.35
C LEU A 26 -7.84 7.30 17.84
N MET A 27 -7.60 7.75 16.61
CA MET A 27 -8.43 8.76 15.96
C MET A 27 -9.88 8.28 15.77
N ASN A 28 -10.08 7.03 15.35
CA ASN A 28 -11.40 6.41 15.28
C ASN A 28 -12.10 6.32 16.65
N ALA A 29 -11.32 6.27 17.74
CA ALA A 29 -11.83 6.30 19.11
C ALA A 29 -11.97 7.74 19.68
N GLY A 30 -11.88 8.77 18.85
CA GLY A 30 -12.03 10.17 19.23
C GLY A 30 -10.85 10.75 20.02
N GLN A 31 -9.67 10.10 19.97
CA GLN A 31 -8.47 10.57 20.65
C GLN A 31 -7.62 11.47 19.76
N SER A 32 -6.87 12.37 20.39
CA SER A 32 -5.86 13.19 19.71
C SER A 32 -4.47 12.55 19.86
N ILE A 33 -3.67 12.60 18.79
CA ILE A 33 -2.36 11.96 18.76
C ILE A 33 -1.26 13.02 18.80
N ARG A 34 -0.14 12.64 19.43
CA ARG A 34 1.14 13.37 19.39
C ARG A 34 2.25 12.39 19.05
N HIS A 35 3.17 12.83 18.20
CA HIS A 35 4.19 11.96 17.63
C HIS A 35 5.59 12.46 17.99
N ILE A 36 6.40 11.56 18.57
CA ILE A 36 7.83 11.74 18.78
C ILE A 36 8.53 10.61 18.03
N HIS A 37 9.42 10.96 17.10
CA HIS A 37 10.16 10.00 16.31
C HIS A 37 11.67 10.06 16.62
N GLY A 38 12.25 8.90 16.88
CA GLY A 38 13.68 8.71 17.12
C GLY A 38 13.94 7.60 18.14
N ASN A 39 15.20 7.35 18.45
CA ASN A 39 15.63 6.38 19.45
C ASN A 39 15.62 7.01 20.85
N ALA A 40 15.40 6.20 21.88
CA ALA A 40 15.22 6.69 23.25
C ALA A 40 16.49 7.33 23.86
N ASP A 41 17.65 7.02 23.32
CA ASP A 41 18.96 7.55 23.71
C ASP A 41 19.32 8.87 23.00
N GLU A 42 18.58 9.27 21.95
CA GLU A 42 18.77 10.56 21.29
C GLU A 42 18.42 11.70 22.26
N PRO A 43 19.31 12.69 22.49
CA PRO A 43 19.08 13.76 23.47
C PRO A 43 17.78 14.54 23.26
N ASN A 44 17.44 14.85 22.00
CA ASN A 44 16.20 15.54 21.64
C ASN A 44 14.96 14.69 21.93
N VAL A 45 15.01 13.38 21.68
CA VAL A 45 13.90 12.46 21.96
C VAL A 45 13.70 12.32 23.47
N ARG A 46 14.78 12.11 24.22
CA ARG A 46 14.73 12.03 25.69
C ARG A 46 14.18 13.31 26.31
N SER A 47 14.58 14.47 25.80
CA SER A 47 14.03 15.75 26.22
C SER A 47 12.54 15.87 25.90
N ALA A 48 12.11 15.50 24.69
CA ALA A 48 10.71 15.56 24.28
C ALA A 48 9.82 14.63 25.12
N ILE A 49 10.30 13.43 25.45
CA ILE A 49 9.59 12.50 26.34
C ILE A 49 9.48 13.08 27.75
N LYS A 50 10.56 13.66 28.29
CA LYS A 50 10.54 14.31 29.61
C LYS A 50 9.54 15.46 29.67
N ASP A 51 9.53 16.32 28.64
CA ASP A 51 8.58 17.41 28.51
C ASP A 51 7.13 16.89 28.44
N ALA A 52 6.88 15.84 27.64
CA ALA A 52 5.55 15.22 27.53
C ALA A 52 5.07 14.63 28.86
N LEU A 53 5.94 13.95 29.61
CA LEU A 53 5.63 13.42 30.94
C LEU A 53 5.38 14.53 31.98
N ALA A 54 5.92 15.73 31.76
CA ALA A 54 5.63 16.92 32.56
C ALA A 54 4.39 17.70 32.09
N GLY A 55 3.61 17.16 31.14
CA GLY A 55 2.39 17.77 30.60
C GLY A 55 2.61 18.72 29.43
N LYS A 56 3.87 18.94 29.01
CA LYS A 56 4.21 19.75 27.83
C LYS A 56 4.33 18.84 26.61
N LEU A 57 3.18 18.49 26.05
CA LEU A 57 3.10 17.65 24.85
C LEU A 57 3.75 18.35 23.64
N PRO A 58 4.37 17.61 22.71
CA PRO A 58 4.87 18.20 21.47
C PRO A 58 3.71 18.77 20.65
N GLU A 59 4.01 19.75 19.80
CA GLU A 59 3.02 20.27 18.86
C GLU A 59 2.75 19.25 17.76
N ALA A 60 1.48 19.13 17.35
CA ALA A 60 1.14 18.41 16.13
C ALA A 60 1.41 19.38 14.97
N SER A 61 2.45 19.12 14.19
CA SER A 61 2.84 19.95 13.05
C SER A 61 2.54 19.21 11.76
N THR A 62 1.97 19.93 10.81
CA THR A 62 1.76 19.43 9.45
C THR A 62 2.52 20.32 8.48
N PRO A 63 2.80 19.83 7.26
CA PRO A 63 3.21 20.71 6.19
C PRO A 63 2.15 21.81 5.95
N LYS A 64 2.57 22.90 5.31
CA LYS A 64 1.63 23.92 4.86
C LYS A 64 0.71 23.31 3.80
N LEU A 65 -0.59 23.57 3.93
CA LEU A 65 -1.56 23.16 2.92
C LEU A 65 -1.22 23.82 1.57
N LYS A 66 -1.32 23.05 0.51
CA LYS A 66 -1.20 23.54 -0.86
C LYS A 66 -2.57 23.57 -1.54
N VAL A 67 -2.73 24.55 -2.41
CA VAL A 67 -3.83 24.61 -3.37
C VAL A 67 -3.18 24.73 -4.73
N GLY A 68 -3.41 23.75 -5.60
CA GLY A 68 -2.91 23.78 -6.97
C GLY A 68 -4.05 23.80 -7.98
N GLU A 69 -3.67 23.79 -9.25
CA GLU A 69 -4.62 23.82 -10.36
C GLU A 69 -5.52 22.58 -10.37
N LEU A 70 -6.79 22.81 -10.69
CA LEU A 70 -7.77 21.76 -10.91
C LEU A 70 -7.54 21.11 -12.27
N GLY A 71 -7.73 19.79 -12.34
CA GLY A 71 -7.86 19.08 -13.60
C GLY A 71 -9.16 19.40 -14.33
N SER A 72 -9.30 18.86 -15.53
CA SER A 72 -10.50 18.97 -16.36
C SER A 72 -11.67 18.21 -15.74
N GLU A 73 -12.84 18.87 -15.62
CA GLU A 73 -14.07 18.20 -15.14
C GLU A 73 -14.49 17.05 -16.06
N SER A 74 -14.26 17.21 -17.38
CA SER A 74 -14.54 16.18 -18.39
C SER A 74 -13.67 14.95 -18.19
N ASP A 75 -12.39 15.13 -17.87
CA ASP A 75 -11.48 14.00 -17.66
C ASP A 75 -11.76 13.28 -16.34
N VAL A 76 -12.14 14.01 -15.29
CA VAL A 76 -12.64 13.40 -14.05
C VAL A 76 -13.96 12.67 -14.27
N ALA A 77 -14.88 13.20 -15.07
CA ALA A 77 -16.12 12.51 -15.41
C ALA A 77 -15.86 11.19 -16.18
N LYS A 78 -14.87 11.16 -17.08
CA LYS A 78 -14.42 9.92 -17.75
C LYS A 78 -13.81 8.93 -16.76
N SER A 79 -12.99 9.42 -15.83
CA SER A 79 -12.40 8.60 -14.75
C SER A 79 -13.50 7.95 -13.88
N LEU A 80 -14.48 8.72 -13.42
CA LEU A 80 -15.63 8.18 -12.65
C LEU A 80 -16.49 7.21 -13.49
N ALA A 81 -16.67 7.49 -14.78
CA ALA A 81 -17.36 6.57 -15.69
C ALA A 81 -16.59 5.27 -15.91
N TRP A 82 -15.25 5.31 -15.93
CA TRP A 82 -14.39 4.14 -16.00
C TRP A 82 -14.46 3.29 -14.73
N LEU A 83 -14.52 3.92 -13.56
CA LEU A 83 -14.68 3.22 -12.26
C LEU A 83 -16.06 2.57 -12.12
N LYS A 84 -17.11 3.20 -12.65
CA LYS A 84 -18.49 2.77 -12.48
C LYS A 84 -18.73 1.36 -13.04
N GLY A 85 -19.21 0.47 -12.18
CA GLY A 85 -19.53 -0.93 -12.51
C GLY A 85 -18.35 -1.89 -12.35
N LYS A 86 -17.15 -1.40 -12.03
CA LYS A 86 -16.01 -2.25 -11.72
C LYS A 86 -16.15 -2.92 -10.36
N LYS A 87 -15.52 -4.09 -10.22
CA LYS A 87 -15.65 -4.92 -9.01
C LYS A 87 -14.31 -5.13 -8.30
N ILE A 88 -14.32 -4.98 -6.98
CA ILE A 88 -13.20 -5.32 -6.10
C ILE A 88 -13.52 -6.63 -5.37
N GLY A 89 -12.70 -7.65 -5.56
CA GLY A 89 -12.73 -8.86 -4.73
C GLY A 89 -12.08 -8.59 -3.38
N ALA A 90 -12.86 -8.59 -2.31
CA ALA A 90 -12.38 -8.41 -0.94
C ALA A 90 -12.25 -9.79 -0.27
N VAL A 91 -11.05 -10.37 -0.34
CA VAL A 91 -10.74 -11.74 0.09
C VAL A 91 -10.35 -11.80 1.56
N GLY A 92 -11.07 -12.62 2.33
CA GLY A 92 -10.92 -12.78 3.77
C GLY A 92 -11.46 -11.59 4.54
N GLU A 93 -11.12 -11.48 5.83
CA GLU A 93 -11.44 -10.33 6.68
C GLU A 93 -10.23 -9.42 6.93
N ALA A 94 -10.45 -8.17 7.35
CA ALA A 94 -9.33 -7.30 7.71
C ALA A 94 -8.53 -7.92 8.88
N PRO A 95 -7.18 -7.90 8.86
CA PRO A 95 -6.38 -8.37 9.98
C PRO A 95 -6.76 -7.65 11.29
N ILE A 96 -6.71 -8.36 12.41
CA ILE A 96 -7.05 -7.78 13.72
C ILE A 96 -6.10 -6.60 14.01
N GLY A 97 -6.66 -5.45 14.37
CA GLY A 97 -5.89 -4.21 14.59
C GLY A 97 -5.70 -3.33 13.36
N PHE A 98 -6.03 -3.83 12.15
CA PHE A 98 -5.92 -3.07 10.90
C PHE A 98 -7.20 -2.28 10.63
N THR A 99 -7.49 -1.34 11.53
CA THR A 99 -8.63 -0.42 11.38
C THR A 99 -8.66 0.39 10.07
N PRO A 100 -7.52 0.70 9.39
CA PRO A 100 -7.56 1.33 8.06
C PRO A 100 -8.11 0.44 6.93
N CYS A 101 -8.15 -0.88 7.12
CA CYS A 101 -8.64 -1.84 6.11
C CYS A 101 -10.15 -2.09 6.22
N VAL A 102 -10.85 -1.37 7.10
CA VAL A 102 -12.31 -1.38 7.20
C VAL A 102 -12.89 -0.41 6.18
N PHE A 103 -13.94 -0.82 5.47
CA PHE A 103 -14.58 -0.05 4.40
C PHE A 103 -16.12 -0.14 4.50
N ASP A 104 -16.80 0.76 3.78
CA ASP A 104 -18.26 0.73 3.57
C ASP A 104 -18.55 0.56 2.07
N GLY A 105 -19.09 -0.60 1.69
CA GLY A 105 -19.37 -0.91 0.29
C GLY A 105 -20.45 -0.02 -0.34
N GLU A 106 -21.43 0.45 0.42
CA GLU A 106 -22.47 1.36 -0.08
C GLU A 106 -21.88 2.74 -0.36
N GLN A 107 -20.99 3.20 0.53
CA GLN A 107 -20.24 4.44 0.34
C GLN A 107 -19.39 4.38 -0.94
N LEU A 108 -18.66 3.28 -1.17
CA LEU A 108 -17.85 3.10 -2.38
C LEU A 108 -18.71 3.06 -3.66
N ARG A 109 -19.84 2.36 -3.63
CA ARG A 109 -20.80 2.33 -4.74
C ARG A 109 -21.36 3.73 -5.03
N LYS A 110 -21.69 4.50 -3.98
CA LYS A 110 -22.27 5.85 -4.12
C LYS A 110 -21.31 6.85 -4.72
N TYR A 111 -20.05 6.87 -4.28
CA TYR A 111 -19.09 7.91 -4.67
C TYR A 111 -18.25 7.56 -5.89
N PHE A 112 -17.93 6.27 -6.09
CA PHE A 112 -17.06 5.82 -7.18
C PHE A 112 -17.75 4.86 -8.15
N GLY A 113 -18.97 4.40 -7.84
CA GLY A 113 -19.65 3.39 -8.65
C GLY A 113 -19.03 1.99 -8.57
N LEU A 114 -18.21 1.73 -7.54
CA LEU A 114 -17.48 0.49 -7.35
C LEU A 114 -18.28 -0.52 -6.52
N ASP A 115 -18.26 -1.76 -6.96
CA ASP A 115 -18.91 -2.88 -6.28
C ASP A 115 -17.86 -3.71 -5.53
N VAL A 116 -18.16 -4.08 -4.28
CA VAL A 116 -17.27 -4.94 -3.50
C VAL A 116 -17.86 -6.33 -3.36
N ARG A 117 -17.14 -7.33 -3.87
CA ARG A 117 -17.47 -8.75 -3.74
C ARG A 117 -16.68 -9.33 -2.58
N ALA A 118 -17.34 -9.54 -1.44
CA ALA A 118 -16.75 -10.24 -0.31
C ALA A 118 -16.51 -11.71 -0.67
N ILE A 119 -15.28 -12.21 -0.47
CA ILE A 119 -14.88 -13.58 -0.75
C ILE A 119 -14.28 -14.13 0.54
N THR A 120 -14.68 -15.33 0.97
CA THR A 120 -14.14 -15.93 2.19
C THR A 120 -12.73 -16.48 1.96
N ILE A 121 -11.93 -16.61 3.01
CA ILE A 121 -10.60 -17.22 2.88
C ILE A 121 -10.73 -18.72 2.60
N GLU A 122 -11.78 -19.35 3.12
CA GLU A 122 -12.13 -20.75 2.92
C GLU A 122 -12.44 -21.04 1.45
N ASP A 123 -13.30 -20.24 0.81
CA ASP A 123 -13.58 -20.39 -0.62
C ASP A 123 -12.30 -20.16 -1.45
N THR A 124 -11.45 -19.21 -1.02
CA THR A 124 -10.13 -18.94 -1.62
C THR A 124 -9.24 -20.18 -1.62
N PHE A 125 -9.11 -20.84 -0.48
CA PHE A 125 -8.33 -22.06 -0.36
C PHE A 125 -8.96 -23.24 -1.10
N GLY A 126 -10.29 -23.31 -1.14
CA GLY A 126 -11.02 -24.27 -1.97
C GLY A 126 -10.61 -24.17 -3.44
N ARG A 127 -10.65 -22.97 -4.03
CA ARG A 127 -10.21 -22.76 -5.42
C ARG A 127 -8.73 -23.07 -5.63
N ILE A 128 -7.86 -22.68 -4.70
CA ILE A 128 -6.42 -23.00 -4.79
C ILE A 128 -6.19 -24.52 -4.79
N ALA A 129 -6.95 -25.27 -3.98
CA ALA A 129 -6.86 -26.73 -3.92
C ALA A 129 -7.31 -27.41 -5.22
N GLU A 130 -8.24 -26.80 -5.96
CA GLU A 130 -8.74 -27.28 -7.26
C GLU A 130 -7.75 -27.06 -8.42
N VAL A 131 -6.79 -26.15 -8.27
CA VAL A 131 -5.77 -25.91 -9.32
C VAL A 131 -4.94 -27.17 -9.55
N LYS A 132 -4.97 -27.67 -10.79
CA LYS A 132 -4.27 -28.90 -11.18
C LYS A 132 -2.76 -28.73 -11.13
N GLU A 133 -2.06 -29.83 -10.84
CA GLU A 133 -0.58 -29.84 -10.78
C GLU A 133 0.05 -29.29 -12.07
N GLU A 134 -0.44 -29.71 -13.24
CA GLU A 134 0.02 -29.22 -14.55
C GLU A 134 -0.07 -27.69 -14.69
N GLN A 135 -1.14 -27.07 -14.16
CA GLN A 135 -1.30 -25.61 -14.17
C GLN A 135 -0.30 -24.93 -13.23
N ARG A 136 -0.02 -25.54 -12.06
CA ARG A 136 0.98 -25.04 -11.10
C ARG A 136 2.39 -25.12 -11.70
N GLU A 137 2.73 -26.23 -12.34
CA GLU A 137 4.02 -26.41 -13.03
C GLU A 137 4.22 -25.38 -14.13
N LEU A 138 3.18 -25.16 -14.96
CA LEU A 138 3.24 -24.18 -16.04
C LEU A 138 3.42 -22.75 -15.52
N ALA A 139 2.65 -22.38 -14.50
CA ALA A 139 2.75 -21.06 -13.87
C ALA A 139 4.12 -20.84 -13.21
N TYR A 140 4.64 -21.85 -12.51
CA TYR A 140 6.00 -21.83 -11.95
C TYR A 140 7.07 -21.69 -13.04
N ALA A 141 7.00 -22.48 -14.11
CA ALA A 141 7.96 -22.42 -15.22
C ALA A 141 7.94 -21.03 -15.88
N GLY A 142 6.75 -20.45 -16.08
CA GLY A 142 6.60 -19.09 -16.59
C GLY A 142 7.18 -18.02 -15.66
N ALA A 143 7.00 -18.17 -14.34
CA ALA A 143 7.59 -17.27 -13.36
C ALA A 143 9.13 -17.40 -13.30
N LEU A 144 9.66 -18.62 -13.37
CA LEU A 144 11.09 -18.89 -13.38
C LEU A 144 11.76 -18.35 -14.65
N ALA A 145 11.12 -18.51 -15.80
CA ALA A 145 11.61 -17.95 -17.06
C ALA A 145 11.62 -16.41 -17.04
N ALA A 146 10.61 -15.80 -16.42
CA ALA A 146 10.54 -14.35 -16.27
C ALA A 146 11.61 -13.82 -15.29
N GLN A 147 11.85 -14.52 -14.19
CA GLN A 147 12.74 -14.10 -13.10
C GLN A 147 13.62 -15.29 -12.62
N PRO A 148 14.80 -15.52 -13.25
CA PRO A 148 15.65 -16.67 -12.97
C PRO A 148 16.12 -16.82 -11.52
N SER A 149 16.14 -15.74 -10.74
CA SER A 149 16.44 -15.76 -9.30
C SER A 149 15.50 -16.67 -8.49
N LEU A 150 14.29 -16.96 -9.01
CA LEU A 150 13.34 -17.87 -8.40
C LEU A 150 13.94 -19.28 -8.17
N ALA A 151 14.92 -19.70 -8.98
CA ALA A 151 15.61 -20.99 -8.79
C ALA A 151 16.29 -21.15 -7.43
N ALA A 152 16.54 -20.05 -6.71
CA ALA A 152 17.13 -20.06 -5.37
C ALA A 152 16.09 -20.24 -4.25
N VAL A 153 14.78 -20.22 -4.56
CA VAL A 153 13.70 -20.43 -3.60
C VAL A 153 13.25 -21.89 -3.65
N ASN A 154 12.70 -22.39 -2.54
CA ASN A 154 12.15 -23.75 -2.47
C ASN A 154 11.08 -23.96 -3.56
N VAL A 155 11.27 -24.98 -4.41
CA VAL A 155 10.42 -25.26 -5.57
C VAL A 155 8.99 -25.61 -5.17
N ASP A 156 8.80 -26.38 -4.09
CA ASP A 156 7.47 -26.79 -3.64
C ASP A 156 6.68 -25.59 -3.09
N GLU A 157 7.34 -24.72 -2.33
CA GLU A 157 6.76 -23.45 -1.87
C GLU A 157 6.43 -22.53 -3.05
N ALA A 158 7.32 -22.43 -4.03
CA ALA A 158 7.10 -21.64 -5.24
C ALA A 158 5.88 -22.14 -6.02
N LYS A 159 5.74 -23.45 -6.23
CA LYS A 159 4.58 -24.04 -6.92
C LYS A 159 3.27 -23.77 -6.19
N LYS A 160 3.24 -23.71 -4.86
CA LYS A 160 2.06 -23.26 -4.10
C LYS A 160 1.73 -21.80 -4.39
N VAL A 161 2.73 -20.91 -4.39
CA VAL A 161 2.55 -19.49 -4.72
C VAL A 161 1.98 -19.32 -6.13
N TYR A 162 2.50 -20.06 -7.12
CA TYR A 162 1.99 -19.95 -8.49
C TYR A 162 0.65 -20.66 -8.69
N GLY A 163 0.33 -21.67 -7.89
CA GLY A 163 -1.05 -22.17 -7.79
C GLY A 163 -2.03 -21.10 -7.32
N VAL A 164 -1.62 -20.24 -6.38
CA VAL A 164 -2.43 -19.09 -5.95
C VAL A 164 -2.60 -18.08 -7.08
N GLU A 165 -1.54 -17.83 -7.87
CA GLU A 165 -1.65 -16.97 -9.05
C GLU A 165 -2.71 -17.48 -10.04
N VAL A 166 -2.70 -18.78 -10.35
CA VAL A 166 -3.70 -19.38 -11.25
C VAL A 166 -5.10 -19.24 -10.69
N ALA A 167 -5.32 -19.65 -9.43
CA ALA A 167 -6.65 -19.60 -8.80
C ALA A 167 -7.23 -18.18 -8.78
N LEU A 168 -6.42 -17.18 -8.41
CA LEU A 168 -6.86 -15.79 -8.36
C LEU A 168 -7.12 -15.21 -9.75
N ASP A 169 -6.33 -15.56 -10.78
CA ASP A 169 -6.54 -15.09 -12.15
C ASP A 169 -7.81 -15.68 -12.78
N GLU A 170 -8.04 -16.98 -12.58
CA GLU A 170 -9.27 -17.67 -13.02
C GLU A 170 -10.50 -17.06 -12.34
N TRP A 171 -10.44 -16.87 -11.02
CA TRP A 171 -11.56 -16.31 -10.28
C TRP A 171 -11.83 -14.84 -10.66
N ARG A 172 -10.76 -14.06 -10.86
CA ARG A 172 -10.87 -12.70 -11.40
C ARG A 172 -11.63 -12.69 -12.72
N ALA A 173 -11.30 -13.60 -13.63
CA ALA A 173 -11.97 -13.69 -14.92
C ALA A 173 -13.45 -14.12 -14.77
N GLU A 174 -13.73 -15.14 -13.96
CA GLU A 174 -15.08 -15.67 -13.74
C GLU A 174 -16.05 -14.64 -13.13
N GLU A 175 -15.62 -13.92 -12.09
CA GLU A 175 -16.46 -12.94 -11.38
C GLU A 175 -16.35 -11.52 -11.98
N SER A 176 -15.49 -11.35 -12.99
CA SER A 176 -15.14 -10.05 -13.59
C SER A 176 -14.64 -9.06 -12.54
N LEU A 177 -13.62 -9.47 -11.77
CA LEU A 177 -12.97 -8.62 -10.77
C LEU A 177 -11.93 -7.72 -11.46
N ASP A 178 -11.98 -6.43 -11.19
CA ASP A 178 -11.00 -5.44 -11.66
C ASP A 178 -9.86 -5.23 -10.67
N ALA A 179 -10.10 -5.57 -9.39
CA ALA A 179 -9.10 -5.51 -8.34
C ALA A 179 -9.29 -6.64 -7.32
N ILE A 180 -8.22 -7.02 -6.63
CA ILE A 180 -8.22 -8.00 -5.55
C ILE A 180 -7.55 -7.39 -4.31
N ALA A 181 -8.32 -7.18 -3.26
CA ALA A 181 -7.81 -6.82 -1.93
C ALA A 181 -7.82 -8.08 -1.07
N ILE A 182 -6.65 -8.58 -0.69
CA ILE A 182 -6.53 -9.91 -0.09
C ILE A 182 -5.89 -9.89 1.29
N ARG A 183 -6.52 -10.60 2.22
CA ARG A 183 -5.93 -10.99 3.49
C ARG A 183 -4.86 -12.06 3.24
N CYS A 184 -3.64 -11.62 2.91
CA CYS A 184 -2.52 -12.49 2.57
C CYS A 184 -1.83 -13.14 3.79
N TRP A 185 -2.27 -12.84 5.02
CA TRP A 185 -1.82 -13.45 6.27
C TRP A 185 -2.92 -13.29 7.35
N PRO A 186 -2.96 -14.16 8.38
CA PRO A 186 -2.01 -15.24 8.71
C PRO A 186 -2.21 -16.57 7.95
N GLU A 187 -3.37 -16.80 7.35
CA GLU A 187 -3.82 -18.14 6.92
C GLU A 187 -2.97 -18.71 5.77
N PHE A 188 -2.50 -17.88 4.85
CA PHE A 188 -1.62 -18.32 3.75
C PHE A 188 -0.28 -18.91 4.28
N PRO A 189 0.47 -18.21 5.16
CA PRO A 189 1.60 -18.83 5.83
C PRO A 189 1.29 -20.07 6.68
N THR A 190 0.21 -20.05 7.48
CA THR A 190 -0.04 -21.10 8.47
C THR A 190 -0.65 -22.36 7.88
N ASP A 191 -1.55 -22.21 6.91
CA ASP A 191 -2.41 -23.31 6.45
C ASP A 191 -1.98 -23.77 5.05
N LEU A 192 -1.70 -22.83 4.13
CA LEU A 192 -1.15 -23.16 2.81
C LEU A 192 0.36 -23.44 2.89
N GLY A 193 1.07 -22.81 3.83
CA GLY A 193 2.52 -22.89 3.93
C GLY A 193 3.23 -22.12 2.81
N ALA A 194 2.67 -20.98 2.39
CA ALA A 194 3.27 -20.10 1.38
C ALA A 194 2.87 -18.62 1.60
N CYS A 195 3.83 -17.69 1.60
CA CYS A 195 3.54 -16.27 1.39
C CYS A 195 3.41 -15.99 -0.10
N ILE A 196 2.35 -15.27 -0.49
CA ILE A 196 1.87 -15.19 -1.88
C ILE A 196 2.21 -13.87 -2.59
N CYS A 197 3.20 -13.12 -2.09
CA CYS A 197 3.50 -11.78 -2.57
C CYS A 197 3.83 -11.76 -4.08
N SER A 198 4.58 -12.75 -4.57
CA SER A 198 4.91 -12.87 -6.00
C SER A 198 3.67 -13.09 -6.88
N SER A 199 2.67 -13.86 -6.42
CA SER A 199 1.40 -14.05 -7.15
C SER A 199 0.70 -12.71 -7.37
N LEU A 200 0.63 -11.90 -6.31
CA LEU A 200 -0.01 -10.57 -6.36
C LEU A 200 0.75 -9.63 -7.31
N GLY A 201 2.08 -9.59 -7.20
CA GLY A 201 2.91 -8.79 -8.11
C GLY A 201 2.74 -9.19 -9.58
N ARG A 202 2.61 -10.48 -9.88
CA ARG A 202 2.42 -10.97 -11.25
C ARG A 202 1.03 -10.72 -11.81
N LEU A 203 -0.02 -10.73 -10.97
CA LEU A 203 -1.35 -10.27 -11.35
C LEU A 203 -1.34 -8.76 -11.66
N SER A 204 -0.62 -7.99 -10.84
CA SER A 204 -0.41 -6.55 -11.07
C SER A 204 0.36 -6.28 -12.36
N ASP A 205 1.38 -7.07 -12.72
CA ASP A 205 2.08 -6.95 -14.00
C ASP A 205 1.14 -7.10 -15.22
N ARG A 206 0.05 -7.85 -15.05
CA ARG A 206 -1.01 -8.08 -16.05
C ARG A 206 -2.17 -7.06 -15.95
N GLY A 207 -2.02 -6.01 -15.17
CA GLY A 207 -2.98 -4.91 -15.08
C GLY A 207 -4.17 -5.17 -14.15
N THR A 208 -4.03 -6.06 -13.16
CA THR A 208 -5.02 -6.22 -12.10
C THR A 208 -4.52 -5.58 -10.82
N VAL A 209 -5.24 -4.60 -10.28
CA VAL A 209 -4.90 -4.00 -8.98
C VAL A 209 -4.92 -5.09 -7.91
N THR A 210 -3.82 -5.25 -7.19
CA THR A 210 -3.76 -6.13 -6.01
C THR A 210 -3.29 -5.36 -4.78
N THR A 211 -3.92 -5.62 -3.64
CA THR A 211 -3.56 -5.00 -2.36
C THR A 211 -3.49 -6.05 -1.25
N CYS A 212 -2.54 -5.88 -0.34
CA CYS A 212 -2.38 -6.75 0.82
C CYS A 212 -3.31 -6.32 1.97
N GLU A 213 -3.36 -7.14 3.03
CA GLU A 213 -4.16 -6.89 4.25
C GLU A 213 -5.66 -6.62 4.00
N ARG A 214 -6.20 -7.06 2.85
CA ARG A 214 -7.57 -6.75 2.40
C ARG A 214 -7.84 -5.23 2.37
N ASP A 215 -6.85 -4.43 2.00
CA ASP A 215 -6.99 -2.97 1.95
C ASP A 215 -7.81 -2.50 0.74
N VAL A 216 -9.14 -2.61 0.86
CA VAL A 216 -10.10 -2.22 -0.18
C VAL A 216 -10.00 -0.73 -0.52
N LEU A 217 -9.82 0.15 0.46
CA LEU A 217 -9.64 1.59 0.21
C LEU A 217 -8.29 1.89 -0.47
N GLY A 218 -7.26 1.09 -0.19
CA GLY A 218 -6.03 1.05 -0.96
C GLY A 218 -6.29 0.69 -2.42
N ALA A 219 -7.07 -0.36 -2.68
CA ALA A 219 -7.44 -0.75 -4.04
C ALA A 219 -8.24 0.35 -4.76
N VAL A 220 -9.20 0.99 -4.09
CA VAL A 220 -9.93 2.16 -4.62
C VAL A 220 -8.96 3.30 -4.96
N THR A 221 -8.00 3.58 -4.07
CA THR A 221 -6.97 4.62 -4.28
C THR A 221 -6.12 4.30 -5.53
N MET A 222 -5.70 3.04 -5.68
CA MET A 222 -4.94 2.57 -6.85
C MET A 222 -5.74 2.67 -8.15
N MET A 223 -7.00 2.23 -8.14
CA MET A 223 -7.90 2.33 -9.30
C MET A 223 -8.21 3.78 -9.68
N VAL A 224 -8.35 4.70 -8.70
CA VAL A 224 -8.48 6.13 -8.97
C VAL A 224 -7.23 6.65 -9.67
N CYS A 225 -6.02 6.31 -9.20
CA CYS A 225 -4.78 6.65 -9.89
C CYS A 225 -4.76 6.12 -11.34
N GLU A 226 -5.13 4.87 -11.58
CA GLU A 226 -5.20 4.28 -12.93
C GLU A 226 -6.18 5.03 -13.84
N SER A 227 -7.38 5.31 -13.32
CA SER A 227 -8.41 6.05 -14.06
C SER A 227 -8.00 7.48 -14.43
N LEU A 228 -7.04 8.06 -13.71
CA LEU A 228 -6.46 9.38 -13.94
C LEU A 228 -5.15 9.33 -14.77
N GLY A 229 -4.80 8.16 -15.31
CA GLY A 229 -3.69 7.98 -16.24
C GLY A 229 -2.40 7.43 -15.63
N SER A 230 -2.42 6.95 -14.39
CA SER A 230 -1.30 6.17 -13.86
C SER A 230 -1.22 4.82 -14.57
N ASP A 231 -0.08 4.48 -15.16
CA ASP A 231 0.15 3.16 -15.77
C ASP A 231 0.23 2.07 -14.69
N GLU A 232 1.27 2.13 -13.85
CA GLU A 232 1.35 1.35 -12.62
C GLU A 232 1.55 2.24 -11.38
N ASN A 233 0.87 1.87 -10.31
CA ASN A 233 1.01 2.43 -8.97
C ASN A 233 1.10 1.29 -7.95
N TYR A 234 1.44 1.61 -6.70
CA TYR A 234 1.69 0.58 -5.70
C TYR A 234 1.29 1.00 -4.29
N LEU A 235 0.73 0.06 -3.54
CA LEU A 235 0.45 0.20 -2.12
C LEU A 235 1.76 0.07 -1.32
N VAL A 236 2.06 1.07 -0.49
CA VAL A 236 3.31 1.17 0.27
C VAL A 236 3.10 1.74 1.66
N ASP A 237 3.91 1.29 2.61
CA ASP A 237 4.05 1.86 3.93
C ASP A 237 5.14 2.93 3.94
N ILE A 238 4.98 3.99 4.75
CA ILE A 238 6.13 4.76 5.23
C ILE A 238 6.80 3.95 6.34
N VAL A 239 8.03 3.47 6.12
CA VAL A 239 8.71 2.59 7.08
C VAL A 239 9.92 3.23 7.76
N ASP A 240 10.49 4.26 7.15
CA ASP A 240 11.67 4.95 7.70
C ASP A 240 11.73 6.43 7.27
N LEU A 241 12.38 7.24 8.10
CA LEU A 241 12.52 8.70 7.96
C LEU A 241 13.97 9.14 8.27
N ASP A 242 14.62 9.72 7.27
CA ASP A 242 15.91 10.41 7.41
C ASP A 242 15.67 11.92 7.22
N ALA A 243 15.26 12.57 8.31
CA ALA A 243 14.89 13.98 8.32
C ALA A 243 16.04 14.91 7.91
N ALA A 244 17.30 14.54 8.20
CA ALA A 244 18.46 15.34 7.84
C ALA A 244 18.67 15.42 6.32
N LYS A 245 18.16 14.43 5.58
CA LYS A 245 18.20 14.38 4.11
C LYS A 245 16.85 14.70 3.48
N GLY A 246 15.83 15.03 4.26
CA GLY A 246 14.47 15.30 3.77
C GLY A 246 13.87 14.12 3.01
N LEU A 247 14.18 12.88 3.42
CA LEU A 247 13.70 11.69 2.71
C LEU A 247 12.94 10.72 3.61
N ILE A 248 12.03 9.98 2.98
CA ILE A 248 11.33 8.83 3.55
C ILE A 248 11.65 7.58 2.72
N ARG A 249 11.53 6.42 3.35
CA ARG A 249 11.57 5.14 2.64
C ARG A 249 10.17 4.53 2.66
N LEU A 250 9.70 4.24 1.46
CA LEU A 250 8.43 3.58 1.20
C LEU A 250 8.70 2.12 0.91
N TRP A 251 7.90 1.23 1.50
CA TRP A 251 8.16 -0.20 1.40
C TRP A 251 6.89 -1.02 1.43
N HIS A 252 6.93 -2.19 0.81
CA HIS A 252 5.97 -3.26 1.08
C HIS A 252 6.63 -4.64 0.86
N CYS A 253 5.99 -5.71 1.34
CA CYS A 253 6.58 -7.02 1.57
C CYS A 253 7.06 -7.82 0.33
N GLY A 254 6.83 -7.31 -0.89
CA GLY A 254 7.30 -7.95 -2.13
C GLY A 254 6.20 -8.21 -3.17
N SER A 255 5.07 -7.51 -3.10
CA SER A 255 3.91 -7.67 -3.99
C SER A 255 3.88 -6.65 -5.14
N ALA A 256 4.97 -5.91 -5.38
CA ALA A 256 5.02 -4.95 -6.48
C ALA A 256 5.03 -5.67 -7.83
N ALA A 257 4.37 -5.06 -8.81
CA ALA A 257 4.58 -5.40 -10.21
C ALA A 257 6.08 -5.30 -10.56
N THR A 258 6.60 -6.27 -11.31
CA THR A 258 7.99 -6.29 -11.79
C THR A 258 8.30 -5.05 -12.64
N LYS A 259 7.32 -4.55 -13.39
CA LYS A 259 7.44 -3.30 -14.18
C LYS A 259 7.76 -2.07 -13.34
N LEU A 260 7.47 -2.10 -12.04
CA LEU A 260 7.82 -1.03 -11.11
C LEU A 260 9.25 -1.11 -10.60
N ALA A 261 10.01 -2.16 -10.92
CA ALA A 261 11.42 -2.23 -10.55
C ALA A 261 12.23 -1.12 -11.24
N ALA A 262 13.29 -0.64 -10.56
CA ALA A 262 14.24 0.28 -11.18
C ALA A 262 14.95 -0.35 -12.40
N ASP A 263 15.11 -1.67 -12.40
CA ASP A 263 15.54 -2.46 -13.54
C ASP A 263 14.67 -3.73 -13.67
N PRO A 264 13.57 -3.67 -14.45
CA PRO A 264 12.65 -4.80 -14.59
C PRO A 264 13.27 -6.06 -15.17
N LYS A 265 14.37 -5.95 -15.94
CA LYS A 265 15.05 -7.12 -16.52
C LYS A 265 15.85 -7.90 -15.48
N ASN A 266 16.32 -7.20 -14.43
CA ASN A 266 17.11 -7.77 -13.34
C ASN A 266 16.37 -7.78 -12.01
N ALA A 267 15.05 -7.55 -12.02
CA ALA A 267 14.21 -7.66 -10.85
C ALA A 267 14.26 -9.10 -10.30
N THR A 268 14.52 -9.24 -9.00
CA THR A 268 14.69 -10.57 -8.39
C THR A 268 13.48 -11.00 -7.58
N GLN A 269 13.36 -12.30 -7.37
CA GLN A 269 12.49 -12.92 -6.40
C GLN A 269 13.32 -13.59 -5.32
N SER A 270 12.79 -13.61 -4.11
CA SER A 270 13.41 -14.22 -2.95
C SER A 270 12.36 -14.80 -2.01
N ILE A 271 12.83 -15.44 -0.95
CA ILE A 271 11.97 -15.93 0.13
C ILE A 271 11.37 -14.75 0.91
N HIS A 272 10.13 -14.86 1.39
CA HIS A 272 9.47 -13.77 2.09
C HIS A 272 10.28 -13.27 3.30
N CYS A 273 10.46 -11.96 3.40
CA CYS A 273 11.36 -11.28 4.35
C CYS A 273 11.09 -11.64 5.83
N ASN A 274 9.82 -11.65 6.26
CA ASN A 274 9.43 -11.89 7.66
C ASN A 274 9.14 -13.35 7.99
N ARG A 275 8.42 -14.08 7.13
CA ARG A 275 8.00 -15.47 7.39
C ARG A 275 9.03 -16.52 6.97
N LYS A 276 10.00 -16.15 6.12
CA LYS A 276 11.02 -17.06 5.57
C LYS A 276 10.39 -18.30 4.93
N LEU A 277 9.31 -18.10 4.18
CA LEU A 277 8.63 -19.11 3.37
C LEU A 277 7.89 -18.45 2.19
N GLY A 278 7.66 -19.17 1.10
CA GLY A 278 7.00 -18.67 -0.10
C GLY A 278 7.88 -17.75 -0.93
N VAL A 279 7.26 -16.95 -1.81
CA VAL A 279 7.98 -16.15 -2.82
C VAL A 279 7.52 -14.69 -2.77
N ALA A 280 8.48 -13.78 -2.75
CA ALA A 280 8.30 -12.34 -2.77
C ALA A 280 9.23 -11.68 -3.78
N GLY A 281 8.76 -10.61 -4.43
CA GLY A 281 9.62 -9.72 -5.19
C GLY A 281 10.63 -9.02 -4.28
N ASN A 282 11.88 -8.89 -4.75
CA ASN A 282 12.96 -8.29 -4.01
C ASN A 282 13.80 -7.37 -4.91
N PHE A 283 13.42 -6.10 -4.99
CA PHE A 283 14.06 -5.12 -5.88
C PHE A 283 13.71 -3.68 -5.47
N PRO A 284 14.59 -2.71 -5.76
CA PRO A 284 14.25 -1.30 -5.59
C PRO A 284 13.21 -0.89 -6.65
N LEU A 285 12.32 0.02 -6.28
CA LEU A 285 11.30 0.59 -7.16
C LEU A 285 11.90 1.68 -8.07
N LYS A 286 11.22 1.98 -9.18
CA LYS A 286 11.65 2.95 -10.19
C LYS A 286 11.80 4.37 -9.61
N THR A 287 12.59 5.18 -10.30
CA THR A 287 12.92 6.55 -9.89
C THR A 287 12.08 7.57 -10.67
N GLY A 288 12.12 8.83 -10.27
CA GLY A 288 11.42 9.94 -10.91
C GLY A 288 10.40 10.61 -9.99
N PRO A 289 9.66 11.61 -10.51
CA PRO A 289 8.64 12.32 -9.75
C PRO A 289 7.53 11.37 -9.31
N VAL A 290 7.08 11.52 -8.07
CA VAL A 290 6.03 10.68 -7.50
C VAL A 290 4.94 11.49 -6.81
N THR A 291 3.72 10.98 -6.94
CA THR A 291 2.55 11.37 -6.13
C THR A 291 2.31 10.31 -5.08
N LEU A 292 2.16 10.72 -3.82
CA LEU A 292 1.74 9.87 -2.72
C LEU A 292 0.29 10.21 -2.41
N PHE A 293 -0.62 9.23 -2.52
CA PHE A 293 -2.06 9.46 -2.43
C PHE A 293 -2.73 8.42 -1.55
N ARG A 294 -3.76 8.82 -0.80
CA ARG A 294 -4.62 7.90 -0.06
C ARG A 294 -6.04 8.43 0.05
N ILE A 295 -7.01 7.54 -0.24
CA ILE A 295 -8.41 7.68 0.16
C ILE A 295 -8.61 6.90 1.46
N ASP A 296 -9.25 7.53 2.44
CA ASP A 296 -9.51 6.95 3.74
C ASP A 296 -10.93 7.27 4.22
N ARG A 297 -11.39 6.56 5.24
CA ARG A 297 -12.59 6.95 5.98
C ARG A 297 -12.30 8.24 6.76
N ASP A 298 -13.33 9.06 6.90
CA ASP A 298 -13.27 10.24 7.75
C ASP A 298 -14.11 10.02 9.00
N VAL A 299 -13.57 10.43 10.14
CA VAL A 299 -14.23 10.35 11.45
C VAL A 299 -14.92 11.66 11.82
N ASP A 300 -14.71 12.73 11.05
CA ASP A 300 -15.40 14.00 11.26
C ASP A 300 -16.91 13.83 11.00
N PRO A 301 -17.76 13.95 12.03
CA PRO A 301 -19.21 13.78 11.87
C PRO A 301 -19.86 14.86 11.01
N SER A 302 -19.18 15.97 10.75
CA SER A 302 -19.65 17.03 9.85
C SER A 302 -19.44 16.69 8.38
N ASN A 303 -18.51 15.77 8.06
CA ASN A 303 -18.25 15.31 6.72
C ASN A 303 -19.29 14.28 6.27
N ARG A 304 -20.27 14.74 5.50
CA ARG A 304 -21.36 13.91 4.97
C ARG A 304 -20.92 12.81 4.01
N THR A 305 -19.72 12.89 3.47
CA THR A 305 -19.19 11.83 2.61
C THR A 305 -18.67 10.65 3.42
N GLY A 306 -18.21 10.87 4.65
CA GLY A 306 -17.51 9.89 5.48
C GLY A 306 -16.18 9.43 4.88
N LEU A 307 -15.66 10.14 3.88
CA LEU A 307 -14.39 9.86 3.19
C LEU A 307 -13.51 11.11 3.24
N ARG A 308 -12.20 10.91 3.24
CA ARG A 308 -11.20 11.98 3.12
C ARG A 308 -10.06 11.53 2.21
N MET A 309 -9.34 12.50 1.68
CA MET A 309 -8.20 12.29 0.80
C MET A 309 -6.98 13.01 1.36
N VAL A 310 -5.81 12.37 1.25
CA VAL A 310 -4.51 13.03 1.46
C VAL A 310 -3.61 12.80 0.25
N VAL A 311 -2.95 13.86 -0.19
CA VAL A 311 -1.99 13.80 -1.29
C VAL A 311 -0.74 14.61 -1.00
N SER A 312 0.41 14.10 -1.41
CA SER A 312 1.71 14.76 -1.29
C SER A 312 2.56 14.46 -2.54
N ARG A 313 3.63 15.22 -2.74
CA ARG A 313 4.61 14.99 -3.81
C ARG A 313 6.00 14.66 -3.26
N GLY A 314 6.77 13.94 -4.05
CA GLY A 314 8.22 13.81 -3.87
C GLY A 314 8.93 13.40 -5.16
N GLU A 315 10.19 13.03 -5.02
CA GLU A 315 11.05 12.48 -6.06
C GLU A 315 11.62 11.15 -5.57
N SER A 316 11.29 10.04 -6.24
CA SER A 316 11.93 8.74 -6.00
C SER A 316 13.34 8.77 -6.59
N ILE A 317 14.37 8.62 -5.76
CA ILE A 317 15.77 8.75 -6.17
C ILE A 317 16.46 7.39 -6.32
N PRO A 318 17.54 7.29 -7.14
CA PRO A 318 18.35 6.08 -7.21
C PRO A 318 18.89 5.71 -5.83
N ALA A 319 18.54 4.50 -5.37
CA ALA A 319 18.96 3.96 -4.08
C ALA A 319 18.99 2.43 -4.14
N PRO A 320 19.81 1.76 -3.32
CA PRO A 320 19.72 0.32 -3.16
C PRO A 320 18.36 -0.09 -2.59
N ASN A 321 17.97 -1.35 -2.77
CA ASN A 321 16.80 -1.89 -2.10
C ASN A 321 17.07 -1.93 -0.59
N HIS A 322 16.56 -0.94 0.15
CA HIS A 322 16.96 -0.74 1.54
C HIS A 322 16.48 -1.86 2.45
N PHE A 323 15.31 -2.43 2.16
CA PHE A 323 14.74 -3.55 2.88
C PHE A 323 14.35 -4.68 1.93
N GLN A 324 14.46 -5.94 2.38
CA GLN A 324 13.95 -7.09 1.63
C GLN A 324 12.47 -6.90 1.31
N GLY A 325 12.07 -7.11 0.05
CA GLY A 325 10.78 -6.70 -0.50
C GLY A 325 10.97 -5.63 -1.57
N ASN A 326 10.06 -4.65 -1.63
CA ASN A 326 10.16 -3.56 -2.60
C ASN A 326 10.31 -2.22 -1.89
N THR A 327 11.37 -1.47 -2.18
CA THR A 327 11.64 -0.17 -1.55
C THR A 327 11.72 0.96 -2.57
N ALA A 328 11.07 2.10 -2.30
CA ALA A 328 11.37 3.39 -2.91
C ALA A 328 12.00 4.33 -1.88
N THR A 329 13.07 5.03 -2.24
CA THR A 329 13.62 6.12 -1.42
C THR A 329 13.17 7.44 -2.02
N VAL A 330 12.39 8.22 -1.27
CA VAL A 330 11.72 9.41 -1.79
C VAL A 330 12.17 10.65 -1.03
N ILE A 331 12.72 11.63 -1.74
CA ILE A 331 12.88 12.99 -1.21
C ILE A 331 11.51 13.67 -1.31
N THR A 332 10.98 14.13 -0.17
CA THR A 332 9.65 14.74 -0.14
C THR A 332 9.71 16.20 -0.54
N GLU A 333 8.69 16.69 -1.25
CA GLU A 333 8.58 18.13 -1.52
C GLU A 333 8.32 18.96 -0.25
N PRO A 334 7.36 18.59 0.64
CA PRO A 334 7.32 19.15 1.98
C PRO A 334 8.48 18.64 2.85
N ASP A 335 8.71 19.28 4.00
CA ASP A 335 9.63 18.75 5.01
C ASP A 335 9.22 17.32 5.42
N ALA A 336 10.15 16.36 5.31
CA ALA A 336 9.86 14.94 5.50
C ALA A 336 9.38 14.62 6.91
N ALA A 337 9.94 15.28 7.93
CA ALA A 337 9.54 15.07 9.31
C ALA A 337 8.15 15.64 9.57
N ALA A 338 7.83 16.82 9.03
CA ALA A 338 6.50 17.41 9.08
C ALA A 338 5.47 16.56 8.33
N LEU A 339 5.79 16.02 7.15
CA LEU A 339 4.91 15.12 6.40
C LEU A 339 4.57 13.88 7.21
N VAL A 340 5.59 13.21 7.76
CA VAL A 340 5.40 12.03 8.61
C VAL A 340 4.59 12.39 9.87
N ASN A 341 4.87 13.53 10.51
CA ASN A 341 4.09 14.00 11.65
C ASN A 341 2.63 14.24 11.28
N GLY A 342 2.36 14.88 10.14
CA GLY A 342 1.01 15.14 9.66
C GLY A 342 0.23 13.88 9.32
N ILE A 343 0.87 12.89 8.66
CA ILE A 343 0.24 11.59 8.39
C ILE A 343 -0.14 10.90 9.71
N VAL A 344 0.79 10.82 10.67
CA VAL A 344 0.57 10.13 11.95
C VAL A 344 -0.44 10.87 12.82
N THR A 345 -0.26 12.17 13.06
CA THR A 345 -1.12 12.95 13.96
C THR A 345 -2.49 13.25 13.36
N GLY A 346 -2.57 13.32 12.03
CA GLY A 346 -3.81 13.34 11.27
C GLY A 346 -4.50 11.98 11.16
N GLY A 347 -3.92 10.93 11.75
CA GLY A 347 -4.50 9.59 11.82
C GLY A 347 -4.77 8.97 10.47
N TYR A 348 -3.98 9.31 9.45
CA TYR A 348 -4.10 8.70 8.12
C TYR A 348 -3.56 7.26 8.12
N PRO A 349 -4.01 6.40 7.19
CA PRO A 349 -3.58 5.01 7.09
C PRO A 349 -2.06 4.87 6.95
N HIS A 350 -1.52 3.77 7.46
CA HIS A 350 -0.13 3.33 7.22
C HIS A 350 0.18 3.15 5.73
N HIS A 351 -0.76 2.57 4.98
CA HIS A 351 -0.67 2.43 3.54
C HIS A 351 -0.99 3.73 2.81
N LEU A 352 -0.08 4.13 1.93
CA LEU A 352 -0.28 5.11 0.87
C LEU A 352 -0.19 4.40 -0.49
N VAL A 353 -0.60 5.08 -1.54
CA VAL A 353 -0.35 4.68 -2.93
C VAL A 353 0.69 5.60 -3.53
N ILE A 354 1.76 5.02 -4.08
CA ILE A 354 2.77 5.73 -4.87
C ILE A 354 2.45 5.59 -6.36
N SER A 355 2.39 6.72 -7.07
CA SER A 355 2.27 6.78 -8.54
C SER A 355 3.39 7.64 -9.12
N TRP A 356 3.96 7.23 -10.25
CA TRP A 356 4.99 7.98 -10.99
C TRP A 356 4.40 8.96 -12.03
N ILE A 357 3.10 9.18 -11.97
CA ILE A 357 2.39 10.18 -12.77
C ILE A 357 1.82 11.24 -11.84
N ASP A 358 1.81 12.50 -12.29
CA ASP A 358 1.21 13.60 -11.55
C ASP A 358 -0.32 13.60 -11.71
N VAL A 359 -0.99 12.81 -10.86
CA VAL A 359 -2.45 12.70 -10.84
C VAL A 359 -3.12 13.77 -9.97
N ARG A 360 -2.36 14.68 -9.34
CA ARG A 360 -2.89 15.67 -8.38
C ARG A 360 -3.96 16.59 -8.96
N PRO A 361 -3.82 17.15 -10.19
CA PRO A 361 -4.89 17.98 -10.74
C PRO A 361 -6.23 17.23 -10.84
N GLY A 362 -6.17 15.96 -11.28
CA GLY A 362 -7.34 15.07 -11.34
C GLY A 362 -7.92 14.77 -9.96
N ILE A 363 -7.07 14.48 -8.96
CA ILE A 363 -7.49 14.26 -7.57
C ILE A 363 -8.19 15.49 -7.00
N ARG A 364 -7.64 16.69 -7.18
CA ARG A 364 -8.27 17.93 -6.70
C ARG A 364 -9.64 18.14 -7.31
N GLN A 365 -9.76 17.95 -8.63
CA GLN A 365 -11.03 18.10 -9.33
C GLN A 365 -12.05 17.02 -8.94
N MET A 366 -11.61 15.77 -8.73
CA MET A 366 -12.46 14.68 -8.23
C MET A 366 -12.94 14.95 -6.80
N ALA A 367 -12.05 15.35 -5.90
CA ALA A 367 -12.37 15.73 -4.52
C ALA A 367 -13.45 16.82 -4.50
N LYS A 368 -13.28 17.86 -5.33
CA LYS A 368 -14.26 18.95 -5.50
C LYS A 368 -15.60 18.44 -6.02
N MET A 369 -15.62 17.60 -7.06
CA MET A 369 -16.85 17.08 -7.67
C MET A 369 -17.63 16.14 -6.74
N LEU A 370 -16.93 15.32 -5.96
CA LEU A 370 -17.53 14.36 -5.03
C LEU A 370 -17.83 14.98 -3.65
N GLY A 371 -17.32 16.18 -3.37
CA GLY A 371 -17.42 16.84 -2.08
C GLY A 371 -16.60 16.15 -0.98
N ILE A 372 -15.55 15.40 -1.36
CA ILE A 372 -14.67 14.71 -0.43
C ILE A 372 -13.55 15.67 0.00
N PRO A 373 -13.33 15.91 1.30
CA PRO A 373 -12.23 16.76 1.76
C PRO A 373 -10.86 16.25 1.30
N LEU A 374 -10.02 17.16 0.82
CA LEU A 374 -8.66 16.89 0.38
C LEU A 374 -7.66 17.66 1.23
N THR A 375 -6.72 16.94 1.83
CA THR A 375 -5.51 17.51 2.42
C THR A 375 -4.36 17.35 1.44
N GLU A 376 -3.80 18.47 0.97
CA GLU A 376 -2.62 18.44 0.10
C GLU A 376 -1.42 19.12 0.76
N TRP A 377 -0.28 18.45 0.73
CA TRP A 377 0.99 18.86 1.34
C TRP A 377 2.14 19.00 0.35
#